data_AF-A0A5B7BZR4-F1
#
_entry.id   AF-A0A5B7BZR4-F1
#
_cell.length_a   1.000
_cell.length_b   1.000
_cell.length_c   1.000
_cell.angle_alpha   90.00
_cell.angle_beta   90.00
_cell.angle_gamma   90.00
#
_symmetry.space_group_name_H-M   'P 1'
#
loop_
_entity.id
_entity.type
_entity.pdbx_description
1 polymer ?
#
loop_
_entity_poly.entity_id
_entity_poly.type
_entity_poly.pdbx_seq_one_letter_code
_entity_poly.pdbx_strand_id
1 'polypeptide(L)'
;MSGGIARGRLAEERKSWRKNHPHGFVAKPETLPDGSVNLMVWQCTIPGKAGTDWDGGYYPLTLHFSEDYPSKPPKCKFPPAQTEGYHLFIQDAVEYKKRVRQQAKQYPPPV
;
A
#
# COMPACT_ATOMS: atom_id res chain seq x y z
N MET A 1 13.41 15.55 -23.61
CA MET A 1 12.63 14.73 -22.65
C MET A 1 12.80 15.32 -21.26
N SER A 2 11.85 16.14 -20.81
CA SER A 2 11.86 16.74 -19.47
C SER A 2 10.69 16.15 -18.69
N GLY A 3 10.84 14.93 -18.18
CA GLY A 3 9.94 14.45 -17.14
C GLY A 3 10.20 15.30 -15.89
N GLY A 4 9.18 15.99 -15.38
CA GLY A 4 9.31 16.85 -14.20
C GLY A 4 9.99 16.13 -13.02
N ILE A 5 10.53 16.91 -12.08
CA ILE A 5 11.34 16.43 -10.92
C ILE A 5 10.68 15.21 -10.24
N ALA A 6 9.35 15.23 -10.07
CA ALA A 6 8.57 14.12 -9.52
C ALA A 6 8.79 12.80 -10.28
N ARG A 7 8.62 12.78 -11.61
CA ARG A 7 8.79 11.57 -12.43
C ARG A 7 10.23 11.07 -12.43
N GLY A 8 11.20 11.99 -12.47
CA GLY A 8 12.62 11.65 -12.36
C GLY A 8 12.92 10.94 -11.04
N ARG A 9 12.45 11.50 -9.92
CA ARG A 9 12.58 10.87 -8.61
C ARG A 9 11.88 9.51 -8.53
N LEU A 10 10.64 9.40 -9.03
CA LEU A 10 9.87 8.15 -9.00
C LEU A 10 10.51 7.02 -9.83
N ALA A 11 11.18 7.36 -10.92
CA ALA A 11 11.97 6.39 -11.69
C ALA A 11 13.13 5.82 -10.85
N GLU A 12 13.84 6.67 -10.09
CA GLU A 12 14.91 6.23 -9.19
C GLU A 12 14.38 5.41 -8.01
N GLU A 13 13.24 5.80 -7.41
CA GLU A 13 12.57 5.00 -6.38
C GLU A 13 12.22 3.60 -6.88
N ARG A 14 11.64 3.52 -8.09
CA ARG A 14 11.30 2.22 -8.71
C ARG A 14 12.54 1.37 -8.96
N LYS A 15 13.64 1.99 -9.40
CA LYS A 15 14.92 1.30 -9.63
C LYS A 15 15.50 0.77 -8.31
N SER A 16 15.48 1.60 -7.26
CA SER A 16 15.92 1.22 -5.92
C SER A 16 15.09 0.07 -5.35
N TRP A 17 13.76 0.18 -5.40
CA TRP A 17 12.83 -0.85 -4.93
C TRP A 17 13.04 -2.19 -5.65
N ARG A 18 13.22 -2.17 -6.98
CA ARG A 18 13.48 -3.39 -7.76
C ARG A 18 14.82 -4.03 -7.42
N LYS A 19 15.81 -3.25 -6.98
CA LYS A 19 17.11 -3.76 -6.54
C LYS A 19 17.00 -4.42 -5.18
N ASN A 20 16.26 -3.81 -4.25
CA ASN A 20 16.05 -4.35 -2.91
C ASN A 20 14.75 -3.80 -2.31
N HIS A 21 13.93 -4.69 -1.76
CA HIS A 21 12.76 -4.34 -0.97
C HIS A 21 12.47 -5.43 0.07
N PRO A 22 11.73 -5.11 1.15
CA PRO A 22 11.39 -6.10 2.17
C PRO A 22 10.56 -7.25 1.58
N HIS A 23 10.82 -8.47 2.03
CA HIS A 23 10.10 -9.66 1.57
C HIS A 23 8.59 -9.53 1.76
N GLY A 24 7.82 -9.93 0.76
CA GLY A 24 6.35 -9.88 0.76
C GLY A 24 5.74 -8.50 0.49
N PHE A 25 6.52 -7.42 0.52
CA PHE A 25 6.03 -6.10 0.13
C PHE A 25 6.01 -5.95 -1.39
N VAL A 26 4.95 -5.37 -1.91
CA VAL A 26 4.82 -5.01 -3.34
C VAL A 26 4.69 -3.51 -3.45
N ALA A 27 5.39 -2.91 -4.41
CA ALA A 27 5.18 -1.52 -4.80
C ALA A 27 5.51 -1.37 -6.30
N LYS A 28 4.49 -1.09 -7.12
CA LYS A 28 4.67 -0.91 -8.56
C LYS A 28 3.79 0.21 -9.10
N PRO A 29 4.28 1.01 -10.06
CA PRO A 29 3.43 1.93 -10.82
C PRO A 29 2.22 1.21 -11.45
N GLU A 30 1.11 1.92 -11.55
CA GLU A 30 -0.09 1.44 -12.21
C GLU A 30 0.16 1.22 -13.71
N THR A 31 -0.34 0.10 -14.21
CA THR A 31 -0.40 -0.18 -15.66
C THR A 31 -1.80 0.16 -16.13
N LEU A 32 -1.90 1.08 -17.07
CA LEU A 32 -3.18 1.52 -17.64
C LEU A 32 -3.69 0.48 -18.67
N PRO A 33 -4.98 0.53 -19.04
CA PRO A 33 -5.58 -0.44 -19.97
C PRO A 33 -4.89 -0.52 -21.35
N ASP A 34 -4.23 0.56 -21.77
CA ASP A 34 -3.45 0.64 -23.02
C ASP A 34 -2.03 0.08 -22.90
N GLY A 35 -1.67 -0.46 -21.72
CA GLY A 35 -0.34 -0.99 -21.42
C GLY A 35 0.69 0.07 -21.02
N SER A 36 0.33 1.36 -21.04
CA SER A 36 1.20 2.43 -20.58
C SER A 36 1.34 2.42 -19.05
N VAL A 37 2.43 2.99 -18.55
CA VAL A 37 2.74 3.02 -17.11
C VAL A 37 2.51 4.41 -16.54
N ASN A 38 1.63 4.51 -15.55
CA ASN A 38 1.41 5.72 -14.79
C ASN A 38 2.34 5.75 -13.56
N LEU A 39 3.47 6.47 -13.67
CA LEU A 39 4.41 6.63 -12.56
C LEU A 39 3.82 7.38 -11.36
N MET A 40 2.73 8.14 -11.53
CA MET A 40 2.16 8.99 -10.48
C MET A 40 1.18 8.25 -9.56
N VAL A 41 0.82 7.00 -9.88
CA VAL A 41 -0.06 6.15 -9.06
C VAL A 41 0.61 4.80 -8.88
N TRP A 42 0.82 4.37 -7.65
CA TRP A 42 1.43 3.08 -7.35
C TRP A 42 0.45 2.18 -6.64
N GLN A 43 0.40 0.93 -7.10
CA GLN A 43 -0.30 -0.17 -6.47
C GLN A 43 0.70 -0.92 -5.59
N CYS A 44 0.42 -0.93 -4.29
CA CYS A 44 1.26 -1.51 -3.26
C CYS A 44 0.51 -2.62 -2.52
N THR A 45 1.26 -3.49 -1.87
CA THR A 45 0.75 -4.50 -0.95
C THR A 45 1.66 -4.55 0.27
N ILE A 46 1.06 -4.46 1.45
CA ILE A 46 1.75 -4.52 2.73
C ILE A 46 1.39 -5.86 3.40
N PRO A 47 2.35 -6.75 3.65
CA PRO A 47 2.09 -7.97 4.40
C PRO A 47 1.87 -7.63 5.88
N GLY A 48 0.92 -8.33 6.51
CA GLY A 48 0.75 -8.34 7.94
C GLY A 48 1.99 -8.91 8.64
N LYS A 49 2.35 -8.31 9.76
CA LYS A 49 3.55 -8.72 10.50
C LYS A 49 3.32 -10.09 11.16
N ALA A 50 4.31 -10.98 11.02
CA ALA A 50 4.31 -12.29 11.66
C ALA A 50 4.08 -12.18 13.18
N GLY A 51 3.24 -13.05 13.73
CA GLY A 51 2.91 -13.09 15.16
C GLY A 51 1.96 -11.98 15.64
N THR A 52 1.31 -11.27 14.72
CA THR A 52 0.28 -10.26 15.05
C THR A 52 -1.10 -10.71 14.56
N ASP A 53 -2.17 -10.01 14.96
CA ASP A 53 -3.52 -10.33 14.49
C ASP A 53 -3.70 -10.11 12.97
N TRP A 54 -2.77 -9.39 12.33
CA TRP A 54 -2.71 -9.12 10.89
C TRP A 54 -1.97 -10.20 10.10
N ASP A 55 -1.33 -11.15 10.79
CA ASP A 55 -0.50 -12.19 10.16
C ASP A 55 -1.28 -13.00 9.10
N GLY A 56 -0.59 -13.34 8.01
CA GLY A 56 -1.16 -13.99 6.83
C GLY A 56 -1.93 -13.06 5.88
N GLY A 57 -2.24 -11.83 6.28
CA GLY A 57 -2.92 -10.84 5.45
C GLY A 57 -1.99 -10.04 4.53
N TYR A 58 -2.47 -9.67 3.34
CA TYR A 58 -1.74 -8.89 2.32
C TYR A 58 -2.58 -7.69 1.88
N TYR A 59 -2.35 -6.55 2.52
CA TYR A 59 -3.24 -5.41 2.46
C TYR A 59 -2.89 -4.51 1.27
N PRO A 60 -3.80 -4.34 0.28
CA PRO A 60 -3.55 -3.47 -0.85
C PRO A 60 -3.58 -2.01 -0.41
N LEU A 61 -2.67 -1.20 -0.95
CA LEU A 61 -2.55 0.23 -0.69
C LEU A 61 -2.28 0.94 -2.02
N THR A 62 -2.93 2.06 -2.27
CA THR A 62 -2.62 2.93 -3.41
C THR A 62 -1.88 4.18 -2.94
N LEU A 63 -0.75 4.49 -3.58
CA LEU A 63 -0.04 5.75 -3.41
C LEU A 63 -0.35 6.67 -4.58
N HIS A 64 -0.77 7.91 -4.29
CA HIS A 64 -0.96 8.96 -5.28
C HIS A 64 0.07 10.06 -5.09
N PHE A 65 0.93 10.25 -6.09
CA PHE A 65 1.92 11.31 -6.15
C PHE A 65 1.37 12.53 -6.89
N SER A 66 1.76 13.74 -6.48
CA SER A 66 1.53 14.96 -7.24
C SER A 66 2.82 15.41 -7.94
N GLU A 67 2.72 16.39 -8.84
CA GLU A 67 3.89 17.01 -9.49
C GLU A 67 4.81 17.75 -8.50
N ASP A 68 4.30 18.09 -7.31
CA ASP A 68 5.09 18.72 -6.23
C ASP A 68 5.96 17.70 -5.46
N TYR A 69 5.87 16.41 -5.77
CA TYR A 69 6.74 15.40 -5.17
C TYR A 69 8.20 15.61 -5.66
N PRO A 70 9.22 15.50 -4.80
CA PRO A 70 9.21 15.00 -3.43
C PRO A 70 8.98 16.05 -2.33
N SER A 71 8.79 17.33 -2.69
CA SER A 71 8.56 18.41 -1.72
C SER A 71 7.25 18.22 -0.95
N LYS A 72 6.23 17.65 -1.58
CA LYS A 72 4.99 17.19 -0.91
C LYS A 72 4.93 15.66 -0.87
N PRO A 73 4.41 15.06 0.22
CA PRO A 73 4.29 13.61 0.36
C PRO A 73 3.20 13.03 -0.55
N PRO A 74 3.27 11.72 -0.89
CA PRO A 74 2.17 11.04 -1.54
C PRO A 74 0.96 10.89 -0.61
N LYS A 75 -0.24 10.78 -1.19
CA LYS A 75 -1.44 10.34 -0.46
C LYS A 75 -1.51 8.82 -0.49
N CYS A 76 -1.51 8.20 0.69
CA CYS A 76 -1.65 6.75 0.86
C CYS A 76 -3.12 6.40 1.16
N LYS A 77 -3.70 5.45 0.43
CA LYS A 77 -5.09 5.02 0.65
C LYS A 77 -5.18 3.49 0.65
N PHE A 78 -5.67 2.93 1.75
CA PHE A 78 -6.21 1.56 1.74
C PHE A 78 -7.58 1.57 1.05
N PRO A 79 -8.11 0.41 0.62
CA PRO A 79 -9.53 0.27 0.33
C PRO A 79 -10.37 0.86 1.47
N PRO A 80 -11.60 1.32 1.22
CA PRO A 80 -12.43 2.00 2.21
C PRO A 80 -12.47 1.25 3.54
N ALA A 81 -11.66 1.70 4.50
CA ALA A 81 -11.60 1.13 5.84
C ALA A 81 -12.57 1.92 6.71
N GLN A 82 -13.55 1.19 7.21
CA GLN A 82 -14.69 1.69 7.97
C GLN A 82 -14.22 2.37 9.26
N THR A 83 -14.79 3.53 9.55
CA THR A 83 -14.65 4.34 10.78
C THR A 83 -14.92 3.55 12.07
N GLU A 84 -15.49 2.34 11.98
CA GLU A 84 -15.88 1.48 13.11
C GLU A 84 -14.70 0.90 13.91
N GLY A 85 -13.50 0.79 13.33
CA GLY A 85 -12.37 0.12 13.98
C GLY A 85 -11.88 0.80 15.27
N TYR A 86 -11.94 2.14 15.34
CA TYR A 86 -11.43 2.89 16.49
C TYR A 86 -12.31 2.70 17.74
N HIS A 87 -13.63 2.81 17.61
CA HIS A 87 -14.53 2.63 18.75
C HIS A 87 -14.46 1.20 19.29
N LEU A 88 -14.41 0.21 18.39
CA LEU A 88 -14.31 -1.18 18.79
C LEU A 88 -13.00 -1.46 19.55
N PHE A 89 -11.88 -0.88 19.11
CA PHE A 89 -10.60 -1.04 19.79
C PHE A 89 -10.62 -0.54 21.24
N ILE A 90 -11.28 0.59 21.51
CA ILE A 90 -11.36 1.18 22.85
C ILE A 90 -12.38 0.46 23.74
N GLN A 91 -13.50 0.00 23.18
CA GLN A 91 -14.61 -0.57 23.95
C GLN A 91 -14.49 -2.09 24.16
N ASP A 92 -14.03 -2.82 23.14
CA ASP A 92 -13.96 -4.28 23.14
C ASP A 92 -12.74 -4.76 22.33
N ALA A 93 -11.60 -4.82 23.03
CA ALA A 93 -10.35 -5.30 22.44
C ALA A 93 -10.43 -6.75 21.97
N VAL A 94 -11.30 -7.59 22.55
CA VAL A 94 -11.43 -9.01 22.16
C VAL A 94 -12.13 -9.11 20.82
N GLU A 95 -13.25 -8.42 20.65
CA GLU A 95 -13.98 -8.36 19.39
C GLU A 95 -13.17 -7.64 18.31
N TYR A 96 -12.43 -6.57 18.65
CA TYR A 96 -11.48 -5.92 17.73
C TYR A 96 -10.49 -6.94 17.15
N LYS A 97 -9.78 -7.68 18.02
CA LYS A 97 -8.79 -8.68 17.59
C LYS A 97 -9.42 -9.77 16.74
N LYS A 98 -10.61 -10.23 17.09
CA LYS A 98 -11.36 -11.23 16.32
C LYS A 98 -11.67 -10.71 14.90
N ARG A 99 -12.12 -9.46 14.76
CA ARG A 99 -12.40 -8.85 13.44
C ARG A 99 -11.13 -8.63 12.62
N VAL A 100 -10.04 -8.19 13.23
CA VAL A 100 -8.74 -8.05 12.53
C VAL A 100 -8.28 -9.40 11.96
N ARG A 101 -8.32 -10.47 12.76
CA ARG A 101 -7.98 -11.82 12.30
C ARG A 101 -8.89 -12.33 11.19
N GLN A 102 -10.18 -11.96 11.23
CA GLN A 102 -11.11 -12.29 10.14
C GLN A 102 -10.81 -11.50 8.87
N GLN A 103 -10.47 -10.21 9.00
CA GLN A 103 -10.10 -9.37 7.89
C GLN A 103 -8.80 -9.86 7.22
N ALA A 104 -7.80 -10.31 7.99
CA ALA A 104 -6.57 -10.87 7.42
C ALA A 104 -6.85 -12.02 6.43
N LYS A 105 -7.85 -12.86 6.71
CA LYS A 105 -8.29 -13.95 5.82
C LYS A 105 -8.94 -13.48 4.52
N GLN A 106 -9.47 -12.26 4.48
CA GLN A 106 -10.08 -11.67 3.27
C GLN A 106 -9.03 -11.14 2.29
N TYR A 107 -7.80 -10.93 2.76
CA TYR A 107 -6.69 -10.43 1.97
C TYR A 107 -5.59 -11.49 1.90
N PRO A 108 -5.79 -12.60 1.17
CA PRO A 108 -4.80 -13.66 1.07
C PRO A 108 -3.54 -13.18 0.31
N PRO A 109 -2.41 -13.92 0.42
CA PRO A 109 -1.24 -13.65 -0.39
C PRO A 109 -1.58 -13.53 -1.88
N PRO A 110 -1.01 -12.55 -2.60
CA PRO A 110 -1.15 -12.50 -4.05
C PRO A 110 -0.57 -13.78 -4.67
N VAL A 111 -1.34 -14.40 -5.57
CA VAL A 111 -0.95 -15.61 -6.33
C VAL A 111 0.09 -15.25 -7.38
#